data_AF-A0A8H4K0X3-F1
#
_entry.id   AF-A0A8H4K0X3-F1
#
_cell.length_a   1.000
_cell.length_b   1.000
_cell.length_c   1.000
_cell.angle_alpha   90.00
_cell.angle_beta   90.00
_cell.angle_gamma   90.00
#
_symmetry.space_group_name_H-M   'P 1'
#
loop_
_entity.id
_entity.type
_entity.pdbx_description
1 polymer ?
#
loop_
_entity_poly.entity_id
_entity_poly.type
_entity_poly.pdbx_seq_one_letter_code
_entity_poly.pdbx_strand_id
1 'polypeptide(L)'
;MAVLTNGAYFLIMAGMSAQYSPMVNLIGVASHMVSNAISWYTVPRFGRRTMVLLSISLDILGCASMGIPACFLSQATQWYVGAALLIFGFFNSLGIPSAVPVIASEISTVRLRAKTAGIGFGAQCIGAWVFSFYTPYLYKTDQVNWKGKIGFFFAALGAVGYVISWLTVPETKGRSFLDLDFLFGEKVKARAFRKTAVSSIDNDVDNPKEDGKESF
;
A
#
# COMPACT_ATOMS: atom_id res chain seq x y z
N MET A 1 -3.77 10.63 1.01
CA MET A 1 -3.85 11.99 0.44
C MET A 1 -5.08 12.77 0.91
N ALA A 2 -6.30 12.23 0.84
CA ALA A 2 -7.51 12.93 1.35
C ALA A 2 -7.43 13.29 2.86
N VAL A 3 -6.78 12.45 3.68
CA VAL A 3 -6.54 12.71 5.11
C VAL A 3 -5.51 13.82 5.35
N LEU A 4 -4.60 14.10 4.41
CA LEU A 4 -3.63 15.19 4.56
C LEU A 4 -4.25 16.54 4.19
N THR A 5 -5.03 16.60 3.10
CA THR A 5 -5.77 17.81 2.70
C THR A 5 -6.81 18.22 3.73
N ASN A 6 -7.45 17.25 4.40
CA ASN A 6 -8.39 17.50 5.50
C ASN A 6 -7.76 17.30 6.90
N GLY A 7 -6.45 17.07 6.99
CA GLY A 7 -5.81 16.64 8.24
C GLY A 7 -5.80 17.73 9.29
N ALA A 8 -5.58 18.97 8.88
CA ALA A 8 -5.72 20.13 9.77
C ALA A 8 -7.17 20.26 10.28
N TYR A 9 -8.17 19.97 9.44
CA TYR A 9 -9.58 19.99 9.82
C TYR A 9 -9.94 18.86 10.79
N PHE A 10 -9.41 17.65 10.57
CA PHE A 10 -9.55 16.52 11.49
C PHE A 10 -8.95 16.84 12.86
N LEU A 11 -7.78 17.46 12.89
CA LEU A 11 -7.09 17.84 14.11
C LEU A 11 -7.85 18.94 14.88
N ILE A 12 -8.47 19.89 14.18
CA ILE A 12 -9.37 20.90 14.78
C ILE A 12 -10.65 20.23 15.32
N MET A 13 -11.25 19.31 14.56
CA MET A 13 -12.44 18.53 14.97
C MET A 13 -12.15 17.59 16.15
N ALA A 14 -10.93 17.08 16.25
CA ALA A 14 -10.44 16.34 17.41
C ALA A 14 -10.22 17.24 18.64
N GLY A 15 -10.33 18.57 18.46
CA GLY A 15 -10.30 19.61 19.50
C GLY A 15 -8.93 20.24 19.73
N MET A 16 -7.99 20.10 18.79
CA MET A 16 -6.70 20.78 18.86
C MET A 16 -6.84 22.22 18.34
N SER A 17 -6.16 23.18 18.98
CA SER A 17 -6.23 24.59 18.61
C SER A 17 -5.83 24.81 17.13
N ALA A 18 -6.50 25.77 16.48
CA ALA A 18 -6.28 26.14 15.08
C ALA A 18 -4.84 26.62 14.78
N GLN A 19 -4.07 27.03 15.80
CA GLN A 19 -2.66 27.37 15.64
C GLN A 19 -1.74 26.15 15.50
N TYR A 20 -2.01 25.06 16.23
CA TYR A 20 -1.13 23.88 16.26
C TYR A 20 -1.45 22.84 15.18
N SER A 21 -2.70 22.80 14.71
CA SER A 21 -3.17 21.86 13.68
C SER A 21 -2.39 21.91 12.35
N PRO A 22 -2.10 23.09 11.74
CA PRO A 22 -1.29 23.15 10.53
C PRO A 22 0.18 22.77 10.77
N MET A 23 0.75 23.08 11.94
CA MET A 23 2.14 22.69 12.27
C MET A 23 2.31 21.17 12.35
N VAL A 24 1.39 20.47 13.01
CA VAL A 24 1.43 18.99 13.10
C VAL A 24 1.26 18.35 11.73
N ASN A 25 0.40 18.92 10.87
CA ASN A 25 0.24 18.43 9.49
C ASN A 25 1.53 18.59 8.67
N LEU A 26 2.20 19.74 8.78
CA LEU A 26 3.46 20.00 8.09
C LEU A 26 4.58 19.04 8.55
N ILE A 27 4.67 18.78 9.86
CA ILE A 27 5.60 17.77 10.42
C ILE A 27 5.26 16.38 9.87
N GLY A 28 3.98 16.06 9.76
CA GLY A 28 3.51 14.83 9.10
C GLY A 28 4.02 14.71 7.67
N VAL A 29 3.79 15.72 6.83
CA VAL A 29 4.28 15.74 5.44
C VAL A 29 5.80 15.54 5.37
N ALA A 30 6.57 16.27 6.19
CA ALA A 30 8.02 16.14 6.23
C ALA A 30 8.46 14.71 6.63
N SER A 31 7.80 14.10 7.61
CA SER A 31 8.07 12.72 8.03
C SER A 31 7.79 11.70 6.92
N HIS A 32 6.73 11.92 6.14
CA HIS A 32 6.40 11.05 5.00
C HIS A 32 7.45 11.15 3.89
N MET A 33 7.99 12.35 3.62
CA MET A 33 9.08 12.53 2.66
C MET A 33 10.33 11.75 3.06
N VAL A 34 10.71 11.82 4.35
CA VAL A 34 11.86 11.09 4.89
C VAL A 34 11.64 9.57 4.82
N SER A 35 10.43 9.11 5.18
CA SER A 35 10.05 7.70 5.07
C SER A 35 10.17 7.17 3.64
N ASN A 36 9.73 7.96 2.66
CA ASN A 36 9.82 7.59 1.25
C ASN A 36 11.28 7.44 0.79
N ALA A 37 12.18 8.34 1.23
CA ALA A 37 13.60 8.23 0.96
C ALA A 37 14.22 6.95 1.57
N ILE A 38 13.86 6.61 2.80
CA ILE A 38 14.32 5.37 3.47
C ILE A 38 13.79 4.13 2.75
N SER A 39 12.56 4.21 2.25
CA SER A 39 11.90 3.11 1.55
C SER A 39 12.69 2.60 0.34
N TRP A 40 13.34 3.49 -0.42
CA TRP A 40 14.19 3.10 -1.55
C TRP A 40 15.30 2.11 -1.16
N TYR A 41 15.80 2.19 0.07
CA TYR A 41 16.83 1.28 0.59
C TYR A 41 16.24 -0.01 1.18
N THR A 42 15.01 0.06 1.69
CA THR A 42 14.32 -1.05 2.37
C THR A 42 13.62 -1.99 1.40
N VAL A 43 12.98 -1.47 0.34
CA VAL A 43 12.22 -2.25 -0.67
C VAL A 43 13.06 -3.36 -1.34
N PRO A 44 14.35 -3.14 -1.72
CA PRO A 44 15.15 -4.19 -2.33
C PRO A 44 15.52 -5.31 -1.34
N ARG A 45 15.68 -4.97 -0.05
CA ARG A 45 16.17 -5.88 0.99
C ARG A 45 15.07 -6.71 1.62
N PHE A 46 13.92 -6.10 1.92
CA PHE A 46 12.77 -6.79 2.48
C PHE A 46 11.89 -7.35 1.36
N GLY A 47 11.35 -8.57 1.53
CA GLY A 47 10.43 -9.17 0.55
C GLY A 47 9.25 -8.24 0.27
N ARG A 48 8.88 -8.08 -1.01
CA ARG A 48 7.90 -7.06 -1.44
C ARG A 48 6.53 -7.36 -0.84
N ARG A 49 6.15 -8.64 -0.81
CA ARG A 49 4.88 -9.10 -0.22
C ARG A 49 4.84 -8.87 1.29
N THR A 50 5.92 -9.19 1.99
CA THR A 50 6.02 -8.98 3.45
C THR A 50 5.91 -7.50 3.78
N MET A 51 6.54 -6.62 3.00
CA MET A 51 6.48 -5.18 3.26
C MET A 51 5.07 -4.61 3.04
N VAL A 52 4.38 -5.02 1.98
CA VAL A 52 2.97 -4.61 1.73
C VAL A 52 2.06 -5.11 2.86
N LEU A 53 2.16 -6.39 3.24
CA LEU A 53 1.30 -6.95 4.28
C LEU A 53 1.58 -6.33 5.65
N LEU A 54 2.85 -6.11 6.01
CA LEU A 54 3.21 -5.45 7.27
C LEU A 54 2.65 -4.02 7.33
N SER A 55 2.75 -3.25 6.25
CA SER A 55 2.24 -1.88 6.24
C SER A 55 0.72 -1.82 6.31
N ILE A 56 0.00 -2.75 5.66
CA ILE A 56 -1.47 -2.82 5.81
C ILE A 56 -1.84 -3.23 7.24
N SER A 57 -1.13 -4.19 7.85
CA SER A 57 -1.36 -4.57 9.25
C SER A 57 -1.15 -3.40 10.21
N LEU A 58 -0.07 -2.63 10.01
CA LEU A 58 0.22 -1.44 10.81
C LEU A 58 -0.81 -0.33 10.61
N ASP A 59 -1.36 -0.19 9.41
CA ASP A 59 -2.44 0.76 9.10
C ASP A 59 -3.74 0.39 9.83
N ILE A 60 -4.12 -0.90 9.84
CA ILE A 60 -5.28 -1.39 10.58
C ILE A 60 -5.09 -1.14 12.08
N LEU A 61 -3.91 -1.42 12.63
CA LEU A 61 -3.58 -1.15 14.03
C LEU A 61 -3.60 0.35 14.35
N GLY A 62 -3.08 1.18 13.44
CA GLY A 62 -3.13 2.64 13.57
C GLY A 62 -4.56 3.16 13.61
N CYS A 63 -5.39 2.75 12.64
CA CYS A 63 -6.80 3.15 12.56
C CYS A 63 -7.60 2.66 13.79
N ALA A 64 -7.36 1.43 14.26
CA ALA A 64 -8.01 0.87 15.43
C ALA A 64 -7.58 1.58 16.73
N SER A 65 -6.28 1.85 16.89
CA SER A 65 -5.72 2.54 18.07
C SER A 65 -6.15 4.00 18.16
N MET A 66 -6.44 4.67 17.03
CA MET A 66 -7.02 6.01 17.01
C MET A 66 -8.54 6.03 17.24
N GLY A 67 -9.26 4.93 16.99
CA GLY A 67 -10.71 4.83 17.19
C GLY A 67 -11.13 4.82 18.67
N ILE A 68 -10.29 4.27 19.56
CA ILE A 68 -10.57 4.14 21.00
C ILE A 68 -10.48 5.49 21.75
N PRO A 69 -9.43 6.31 21.56
CA PRO A 69 -9.27 7.59 22.22
C PRO A 69 -10.29 8.62 21.72
N ALA A 70 -10.73 8.54 20.45
CA ALA A 70 -11.75 9.43 19.91
C ALA A 70 -13.14 9.33 20.59
N CYS A 71 -13.37 8.30 21.42
CA CYS A 71 -14.55 8.18 22.27
C CYS A 71 -14.42 8.96 23.59
N PHE A 72 -13.20 9.33 24.02
CA PHE A 72 -12.92 10.05 25.26
C PHE A 72 -12.25 11.40 24.95
N LEU A 73 -13.03 12.49 24.92
CA LEU A 73 -12.50 13.84 24.75
C LEU A 73 -11.75 14.30 26.02
N SER A 74 -10.46 13.99 26.10
CA SER A 74 -9.52 14.55 27.06
C SER A 74 -8.34 15.18 26.34
N GLN A 75 -7.71 16.18 26.94
CA GLN A 75 -6.58 16.90 26.32
C GLN A 75 -5.38 15.97 26.08
N ALA A 76 -5.17 14.97 26.93
CA ALA A 76 -4.13 13.95 26.74
C ALA A 76 -4.41 13.04 25.53
N THR A 77 -5.68 12.76 25.25
CA THR A 77 -6.13 11.95 24.12
C THR A 77 -5.76 12.60 22.78
N GLN A 78 -5.85 13.93 22.69
CA GLN A 78 -5.59 14.67 21.44
C GLN A 78 -4.13 14.57 21.01
N TRP A 79 -3.20 14.71 21.95
CA TRP A 79 -1.77 14.56 21.70
C TRP A 79 -1.40 13.12 21.31
N TYR A 80 -2.05 12.12 21.93
CA TYR A 80 -1.86 10.72 21.56
C TYR A 80 -2.29 10.46 20.11
N VAL A 81 -3.46 10.95 19.69
CA VAL A 81 -3.95 10.78 18.32
C VAL A 81 -3.01 11.44 17.30
N GLY A 82 -2.48 12.63 17.61
CA GLY A 82 -1.48 13.31 16.77
C GLY A 82 -0.18 12.51 16.64
N ALA A 83 0.37 11.99 17.75
CA ALA A 83 1.59 11.19 17.73
C ALA A 83 1.40 9.85 17.01
N ALA A 84 0.26 9.18 17.23
CA ALA A 84 -0.08 7.94 16.55
C ALA A 84 -0.17 8.15 15.02
N LEU A 85 -0.82 9.23 14.57
CA LEU A 85 -0.88 9.57 13.14
C LEU A 85 0.50 9.72 12.50
N LEU A 86 1.45 10.37 13.19
CA LEU A 86 2.80 10.56 12.69
C LEU A 86 3.56 9.22 12.60
N ILE A 87 3.50 8.41 13.65
CA ILE A 87 4.24 7.14 13.72
C ILE A 87 3.67 6.13 12.70
N PHE A 88 2.35 5.89 12.73
CA PHE A 88 1.72 4.93 11.81
C PHE A 88 1.77 5.44 10.37
N GLY A 89 1.60 6.75 10.16
CA GLY A 89 1.76 7.38 8.85
C GLY A 89 3.16 7.18 8.27
N PHE A 90 4.20 7.31 9.09
CA PHE A 90 5.58 7.07 8.70
C PHE A 90 5.77 5.63 8.19
N PHE A 91 5.32 4.62 8.94
CA PHE A 91 5.46 3.21 8.53
C PHE A 91 4.59 2.85 7.32
N ASN A 92 3.42 3.46 7.18
CA ASN A 92 2.56 3.24 6.02
C ASN A 92 3.23 3.76 4.74
N SER A 93 3.81 4.97 4.78
CA SER A 93 4.56 5.55 3.67
C SER A 93 5.83 4.81 3.32
N LEU A 94 6.38 4.05 4.26
CA LEU A 94 7.56 3.24 3.98
C LEU A 94 7.22 2.03 3.11
N GLY A 95 6.01 1.47 3.20
CA GLY A 95 5.68 0.20 2.56
C GLY A 95 4.89 0.32 1.28
N ILE A 96 3.61 0.67 1.40
CA ILE A 96 2.63 0.59 0.31
C ILE A 96 3.02 1.48 -0.88
N PRO A 97 3.31 2.78 -0.71
CA PRO A 97 3.51 3.65 -1.87
C PRO A 97 4.79 3.32 -2.65
N SER A 98 5.78 2.70 -2.00
CA SER A 98 7.03 2.33 -2.65
C SER A 98 7.02 0.90 -3.22
N ALA A 99 6.37 -0.05 -2.54
CA ALA A 99 6.34 -1.45 -2.99
C ALA A 99 5.35 -1.69 -4.13
N VAL A 100 4.18 -1.05 -4.11
CA VAL A 100 3.12 -1.25 -5.11
C VAL A 100 3.56 -0.91 -6.54
N PRO A 101 4.17 0.25 -6.84
CA PRO A 101 4.61 0.55 -8.20
C PRO A 101 5.73 -0.40 -8.67
N VAL A 102 6.59 -0.85 -7.76
CA VAL A 102 7.64 -1.84 -8.07
C VAL A 102 7.00 -3.18 -8.46
N ILE A 103 6.08 -3.70 -7.66
CA ILE A 103 5.34 -4.95 -7.97
C ILE A 103 4.58 -4.81 -9.29
N ALA A 104 3.91 -3.68 -9.53
CA ALA A 104 3.17 -3.43 -10.77
C ALA A 104 4.11 -3.43 -12.01
N SER A 105 5.35 -2.94 -11.84
CA SER A 105 6.36 -2.97 -12.89
C SER A 105 6.96 -4.37 -13.12
N GLU A 106 7.07 -5.19 -12.07
CA GLU A 106 7.58 -6.56 -12.11
C GLU A 106 6.56 -7.54 -12.73
N ILE A 107 5.27 -7.33 -12.50
CA ILE A 107 4.18 -8.17 -13.03
C ILE A 107 3.79 -7.80 -14.47
N SER A 108 4.05 -6.56 -14.89
CA SER A 108 3.66 -6.11 -16.22
C SER A 108 4.66 -6.52 -17.31
N THR A 109 4.15 -7.21 -18.33
CA THR A 109 4.90 -7.48 -19.56
C THR A 109 5.36 -6.15 -20.18
N VAL A 110 6.63 -6.09 -20.62
CA VAL A 110 7.32 -4.86 -21.05
C VAL A 110 6.53 -4.03 -22.06
N ARG A 111 5.80 -4.68 -22.98
CA ARG A 111 4.99 -4.02 -24.02
C ARG A 111 3.69 -3.38 -23.50
N LEU A 112 3.11 -3.88 -22.40
CA LEU A 112 1.87 -3.38 -21.83
C LEU A 112 2.05 -2.54 -20.56
N ARG A 113 3.28 -2.45 -20.03
CA ARG A 113 3.59 -1.74 -18.77
C ARG A 113 2.99 -0.35 -18.68
N ALA A 114 3.10 0.46 -19.75
CA ALA A 114 2.54 1.81 -19.78
C ALA A 114 0.99 1.83 -19.66
N LYS A 115 0.30 0.91 -20.36
CA LYS A 115 -1.17 0.81 -20.31
C LYS A 115 -1.65 0.33 -18.95
N THR A 116 -1.01 -0.71 -18.40
CA THR A 116 -1.36 -1.26 -17.08
C THR A 116 -1.09 -0.26 -15.96
N ALA A 117 0.04 0.46 -16.02
CA ALA A 117 0.35 1.52 -15.08
C ALA A 117 -0.69 2.66 -15.14
N GLY A 118 -1.10 3.07 -16.35
CA GLY A 118 -2.13 4.08 -16.54
C GLY A 118 -3.49 3.67 -15.96
N ILE A 119 -3.91 2.42 -16.16
CA ILE A 119 -5.15 1.88 -15.58
C ILE A 119 -5.05 1.84 -14.05
N GLY A 120 -3.92 1.39 -13.50
CA GLY A 120 -3.68 1.37 -12.06
C GLY A 120 -3.74 2.77 -11.43
N PHE A 121 -3.13 3.75 -12.07
CA PHE A 121 -3.17 5.14 -11.63
C PHE A 121 -4.58 5.73 -11.75
N GLY A 122 -5.30 5.42 -12.83
CA GLY A 122 -6.70 5.82 -13.01
C GLY A 122 -7.60 5.28 -11.90
N ALA A 123 -7.48 3.99 -11.58
CA ALA A 123 -8.22 3.36 -10.48
C ALA A 123 -7.88 3.99 -9.12
N GLN A 124 -6.60 4.30 -8.88
CA GLN A 124 -6.16 5.02 -7.68
C GLN A 124 -6.83 6.41 -7.59
N CYS A 125 -6.83 7.18 -8.68
CA CYS A 125 -7.45 8.50 -8.72
C CYS A 125 -8.96 8.45 -8.47
N ILE A 126 -9.67 7.47 -9.04
CA ILE A 126 -11.11 7.27 -8.81
C ILE A 126 -11.35 6.94 -7.33
N GLY A 127 -10.56 6.03 -6.75
CA GLY A 127 -10.65 5.71 -5.33
C GLY A 127 -10.43 6.95 -4.45
N ALA A 128 -9.38 7.73 -4.75
CA ALA A 128 -9.09 8.97 -4.04
C ALA A 128 -10.22 10.01 -4.17
N TRP A 129 -10.85 10.10 -5.34
CA TRP A 129 -12.01 10.95 -5.58
C TRP A 129 -13.20 10.52 -4.72
N VAL A 130 -13.58 9.23 -4.75
CA VAL A 130 -14.66 8.68 -3.92
C VAL A 130 -14.41 9.02 -2.45
N PHE A 131 -13.22 8.71 -1.91
CA PHE A 131 -12.91 9.06 -0.53
C PHE A 131 -12.98 10.56 -0.26
N SER A 132 -12.50 11.41 -1.17
CA SER A 132 -12.56 12.87 -0.99
C SER A 132 -14.01 13.39 -0.97
N PHE A 133 -14.93 12.73 -1.67
CA PHE A 133 -16.37 13.04 -1.60
C PHE A 133 -17.01 12.55 -0.30
N TYR A 134 -16.75 11.30 0.12
CA TYR A 134 -17.39 10.72 1.31
C TYR A 134 -16.84 11.26 2.63
N THR A 135 -15.54 11.55 2.69
CA THR A 135 -14.84 12.03 3.89
C THR A 135 -15.54 13.23 4.57
N PRO A 136 -15.90 14.33 3.88
CA PRO A 136 -16.62 15.45 4.50
C PRO A 136 -18.05 15.09 4.97
N TYR A 137 -18.72 14.12 4.35
CA TYR A 137 -20.03 13.65 4.82
C TYR A 137 -19.93 12.84 6.12
N LEU A 138 -18.86 12.08 6.31
CA LEU A 138 -18.58 11.41 7.59
C LEU A 138 -18.29 12.40 8.72
N TYR A 139 -17.87 13.62 8.40
CA TYR A 139 -17.51 14.64 9.40
C TYR A 139 -18.64 15.61 9.75
N LYS A 140 -19.65 15.80 8.89
CA LYS A 140 -20.78 16.71 9.20
C LYS A 140 -21.64 16.14 10.33
N THR A 141 -21.74 16.92 11.40
CA THR A 141 -22.30 16.57 12.72
C THR A 141 -23.84 16.41 12.74
N ASP A 142 -24.55 16.69 11.66
CA ASP A 142 -26.03 16.84 11.69
C ASP A 142 -26.83 15.54 11.55
N GLN A 143 -26.23 14.42 11.11
CA GLN A 143 -27.02 13.20 10.84
C GLN A 143 -26.44 11.95 11.49
N VAL A 144 -25.12 11.88 11.74
CA VAL A 144 -24.46 10.64 12.13
C VAL A 144 -23.30 10.94 13.09
N ASN A 145 -23.57 10.86 14.39
CA ASN A 145 -22.66 11.25 15.49
C ASN A 145 -21.51 10.24 15.70
N TRP A 146 -20.72 9.95 14.65
CA TRP A 146 -19.73 8.87 14.60
C TRP A 146 -18.33 9.24 15.10
N LYS A 147 -18.18 10.35 15.85
CA LYS A 147 -16.93 10.92 16.40
C LYS A 147 -15.71 9.98 16.45
N GLY A 148 -15.77 8.85 17.16
CA GLY A 148 -14.70 7.84 17.21
C GLY A 148 -14.93 6.54 16.40
N LYS A 149 -16.16 6.27 15.95
CA LYS A 149 -16.52 5.07 15.16
C LYS A 149 -15.94 5.08 13.74
N ILE A 150 -15.56 6.25 13.24
CA ILE A 150 -14.96 6.43 11.91
C ILE A 150 -13.63 5.64 11.80
N GLY A 151 -12.82 5.62 12.86
CA GLY A 151 -11.55 4.85 12.87
C GLY A 151 -11.77 3.35 12.69
N PHE A 152 -12.82 2.80 13.29
CA PHE A 152 -13.19 1.39 13.12
C PHE A 152 -13.71 1.06 11.72
N PHE A 153 -14.41 1.99 11.07
CA PHE A 153 -14.85 1.83 9.69
C PHE A 153 -13.65 1.71 8.74
N PHE A 154 -12.66 2.59 8.88
CA PHE A 154 -11.43 2.52 8.10
C PHE A 154 -10.59 1.29 8.43
N ALA A 155 -10.52 0.87 9.70
CA ALA A 155 -9.87 -0.38 10.09
C ALA A 155 -10.54 -1.62 9.46
N ALA A 156 -11.87 -1.67 9.41
CA ALA A 156 -12.62 -2.75 8.76
C ALA A 156 -12.38 -2.78 7.25
N LEU A 157 -12.38 -1.61 6.60
CA LEU A 157 -12.07 -1.50 5.17
C LEU A 157 -10.62 -1.91 4.88
N GLY A 158 -9.69 -1.53 5.75
CA GLY A 158 -8.29 -1.96 5.71
C GLY A 158 -8.14 -3.47 5.86
N ALA A 159 -8.93 -4.11 6.72
CA ALA A 159 -8.94 -5.57 6.88
C ALA A 159 -9.42 -6.30 5.61
N VAL A 160 -10.44 -5.79 4.92
CA VAL A 160 -10.84 -6.31 3.61
C VAL A 160 -9.71 -6.13 2.59
N GLY A 161 -9.07 -4.96 2.58
CA GLY A 161 -7.89 -4.69 1.75
C GLY A 161 -6.72 -5.64 2.04
N TYR A 162 -6.50 -5.99 3.31
CA TYR A 162 -5.49 -6.96 3.74
C TYR A 162 -5.75 -8.35 3.15
N VAL A 163 -7.00 -8.83 3.25
CA VAL A 163 -7.38 -10.15 2.71
C VAL A 163 -7.20 -10.18 1.19
N ILE A 164 -7.64 -9.14 0.49
CA ILE A 164 -7.48 -9.06 -0.98
C ILE A 164 -6.00 -8.99 -1.35
N SER A 165 -5.20 -8.16 -0.66
CA SER A 165 -3.76 -8.07 -0.88
C SER A 165 -3.07 -9.41 -0.62
N TRP A 166 -3.48 -10.12 0.43
CA TRP A 166 -2.91 -11.42 0.77
C TRP A 166 -3.22 -12.51 -0.27
N LEU A 167 -4.39 -12.45 -0.93
CA LEU A 167 -4.79 -13.37 -2.00
C LEU A 167 -4.14 -13.03 -3.34
N THR A 168 -4.01 -11.74 -3.66
CA THR A 168 -3.67 -11.25 -5.00
C THR A 168 -2.19 -10.92 -5.17
N VAL A 169 -1.45 -10.57 -4.11
CA VAL A 169 -0.05 -10.15 -4.23
C VAL A 169 0.90 -11.36 -4.22
N PRO A 170 1.54 -11.71 -5.36
CA PRO A 170 2.57 -12.74 -5.41
C PRO A 170 3.88 -12.24 -4.81
N GLU A 171 4.75 -13.17 -4.38
CA GLU A 171 6.13 -12.84 -4.01
C GLU A 171 7.00 -12.83 -5.28
N THR A 172 7.47 -11.66 -5.68
CA THR A 172 8.30 -11.43 -6.88
C THR A 172 9.80 -11.32 -6.58
N LYS A 173 10.21 -11.37 -5.30
CA LYS A 173 11.61 -11.17 -4.90
C LYS A 173 12.52 -12.24 -5.50
N GLY A 174 13.50 -11.81 -6.30
CA GLY A 174 14.60 -12.64 -6.80
C GLY A 174 14.26 -13.54 -7.99
N ARG A 175 13.18 -13.24 -8.74
CA ARG A 175 12.80 -13.96 -9.96
C ARG A 175 13.07 -13.11 -11.20
N SER A 176 13.47 -13.76 -12.30
CA SER A 176 13.61 -13.09 -13.59
C SER A 176 12.24 -12.75 -14.18
N PHE A 177 12.17 -11.75 -15.05
CA PHE A 177 10.94 -11.40 -15.78
C PHE A 177 10.40 -12.59 -16.60
N LEU A 178 11.30 -13.41 -17.16
CA LEU A 178 10.93 -14.61 -17.93
C LEU A 178 10.31 -15.70 -17.05
N ASP A 179 10.85 -15.92 -15.84
CA ASP A 179 10.29 -16.87 -14.87
C ASP A 179 8.88 -16.46 -14.43
N LEU A 180 8.67 -15.14 -14.25
CA LEU A 180 7.37 -14.60 -13.88
C LEU A 180 6.35 -14.78 -15.00
N ASP A 181 6.72 -14.49 -16.24
CA ASP A 181 5.84 -14.68 -17.41
C ASP A 181 5.45 -16.18 -17.57
N PHE A 182 6.36 -17.11 -17.32
CA PHE A 182 6.07 -18.55 -17.31
C PHE A 182 5.06 -18.94 -16.21
N LEU A 183 5.28 -18.47 -14.97
CA LEU A 183 4.38 -18.74 -13.83
C LEU A 183 2.99 -18.13 -14.03
N PHE A 184 2.89 -16.97 -14.69
CA PHE A 184 1.62 -16.38 -15.09
C PHE A 184 0.95 -17.18 -16.21
N GLY A 185 1.71 -17.72 -17.16
CA GLY A 185 1.23 -18.63 -18.21
C GLY A 185 0.63 -19.93 -17.67
N GLU A 186 1.26 -20.53 -16.66
CA GLU A 186 0.75 -21.72 -15.96
C GLU A 186 -0.42 -21.45 -15.00
N LYS A 187 -0.87 -20.19 -14.88
CA LYS A 187 -1.94 -19.76 -13.96
C LYS A 187 -1.69 -20.21 -12.51
N VAL A 188 -0.43 -20.20 -12.09
CA VAL A 188 -0.05 -20.57 -10.72
C VAL A 188 -0.71 -19.58 -9.75
N LYS A 189 -1.27 -20.08 -8.64
CA LYS A 189 -1.84 -19.20 -7.61
C LYS A 189 -0.75 -18.28 -7.08
N ALA A 190 -1.03 -16.98 -6.89
CA ALA A 190 -0.07 -15.98 -6.40
C ALA A 190 0.71 -16.41 -5.13
N ARG A 191 0.11 -17.28 -4.31
CA ARG A 191 0.70 -17.87 -3.08
C ARG A 191 1.74 -18.96 -3.32
N ALA A 192 1.73 -19.61 -4.48
CA ALA A 192 2.63 -20.71 -4.83
C ALA A 192 3.88 -20.25 -5.59
N PHE A 193 3.95 -18.98 -6.03
CA PHE A 193 5.11 -18.40 -6.75
C PHE A 193 6.44 -18.60 -6.00
N ARG A 194 6.41 -18.61 -4.66
CA ARG A 194 7.61 -18.87 -3.84
C ARG A 194 8.05 -20.34 -3.85
N LYS A 195 7.11 -21.28 -4.00
CA LYS A 195 7.36 -22.73 -3.89
C LYS A 195 7.54 -23.41 -5.25
N THR A 196 7.06 -22.81 -6.33
CA THR A 196 7.24 -23.35 -7.68
C THR A 196 8.69 -23.15 -8.11
N ALA A 197 9.43 -24.25 -8.26
CA ALA A 197 10.73 -24.23 -8.91
C ALA A 197 10.48 -24.01 -10.40
N VAL A 198 11.01 -22.92 -10.95
CA VAL A 198 11.11 -22.74 -12.39
C VAL A 198 12.44 -23.39 -12.74
N SER A 199 12.41 -24.56 -13.38
CA SER A 199 13.61 -25.17 -13.95
C SER A 199 14.05 -24.26 -15.08
N SER A 200 15.17 -23.60 -14.85
CA SER A 200 15.90 -22.74 -15.77
C SER A 200 15.79 -23.21 -17.23
N ILE A 201 15.24 -22.34 -18.08
CA ILE A 201 15.46 -22.34 -19.55
C ILE A 201 16.91 -21.90 -19.82
N ASP A 202 17.87 -22.49 -19.10
CA ASP A 202 19.30 -22.37 -19.36
C ASP A 202 19.80 -23.62 -20.12
N ASN A 203 18.99 -24.69 -20.15
CA ASN A 203 19.33 -25.92 -20.87
C ASN A 203 18.91 -25.93 -22.36
N ASP A 204 18.16 -24.94 -22.85
CA ASP A 204 17.65 -24.94 -24.24
C ASP A 204 18.34 -23.89 -25.15
N VAL A 205 19.25 -23.08 -24.60
CA VAL A 205 20.11 -22.19 -25.39
C VAL A 205 21.46 -22.85 -25.70
N ASP A 206 21.88 -23.85 -24.91
CA ASP A 206 23.20 -24.48 -25.03
C ASP A 206 23.20 -25.85 -25.73
N ASN A 207 22.07 -26.27 -26.31
CA ASN A 207 22.02 -27.46 -27.16
C ASN A 207 21.46 -27.11 -28.55
N PRO A 208 22.30 -26.62 -29.48
CA PRO A 208 21.91 -26.61 -30.88
C PRO A 208 21.63 -28.05 -31.27
N LYS A 209 20.36 -28.37 -31.48
CA LYS A 209 19.92 -29.65 -32.03
C LYS A 209 20.76 -29.97 -33.26
N GLU A 210 21.54 -31.04 -33.15
CA GLU A 210 21.96 -31.85 -34.28
C GLU A 210 20.69 -32.24 -35.05
N ASP A 211 20.43 -31.56 -36.16
CA ASP A 211 19.46 -32.03 -37.14
C ASP A 211 20.03 -31.73 -38.54
N GLY A 212 20.35 -32.81 -39.26
CA GLY A 212 20.48 -32.79 -40.72
C GLY A 212 21.86 -33.09 -41.31
N LYS A 213 22.46 -34.26 -41.00
CA LYS A 213 23.21 -34.99 -42.04
C LYS A 213 22.17 -35.69 -42.95
N GLU A 214 22.07 -35.27 -44.21
CA GLU A 214 22.21 -36.11 -45.42
C GLU A 214 21.67 -35.43 -46.70
N SER A 215 22.29 -35.79 -47.83
CA SER A 215 22.05 -35.45 -49.25
C SER A 215 22.74 -34.20 -49.81
N PHE A 216 24.02 -34.31 -50.19
CA PHE A 216 24.48 -34.76 -51.52
C PHE A 216 25.95 -35.19 -51.47
#